data_AF-A0A970C4B6-F1
#
_entry.id   AF-A0A970C4B6-F1
#
_cell.length_a   1.000
_cell.length_b   1.000
_cell.length_c   1.000
_cell.angle_alpha   90.00
_cell.angle_beta   90.00
_cell.angle_gamma   90.00
#
_symmetry.space_group_name_H-M   'P 1'
#
loop_
_entity.id
_entity.type
_entity.pdbx_description
1 polymer ?
#
loop_
_entity_poly.entity_id
_entity_poly.type
_entity_poly.pdbx_seq_one_letter_code
_entity_poly.pdbx_strand_id
1 'polypeptide(L)'
;MSRLLIEGATVITLDGDNHIYSPGDIICEGNCLIYVGPSKPWQHDKFHQIVSGKSKVVIPGLVNTHTHAAMTLFRSYADDLALHPWLKEKIWPLEA
;
A
#
# COMPACT_ATOMS: atom_id res chain seq x y z
N MET A 1 2.49 21.21 -11.93
CA MET A 1 1.82 20.11 -11.20
C MET A 1 2.57 19.89 -9.89
N SER A 2 1.90 19.40 -8.83
CA SER A 2 2.58 19.13 -7.55
C SER A 2 3.63 18.03 -7.72
N ARG A 3 4.78 18.20 -7.05
CA ARG A 3 5.91 17.25 -7.07
C ARG A 3 6.24 16.81 -5.65
N LEU A 4 6.22 15.51 -5.44
CA LEU A 4 6.56 14.84 -4.17
C LEU A 4 7.88 14.08 -4.34
N LEU A 5 8.77 14.21 -3.38
CA LEU A 5 9.96 13.36 -3.21
C LEU A 5 9.80 12.51 -1.94
N ILE A 6 9.94 11.20 -2.05
CA ILE A 6 10.21 10.30 -0.92
C ILE A 6 11.70 10.01 -0.94
N GLU A 7 12.43 10.46 0.08
CA GLU A 7 13.90 10.46 0.09
C GLU A 7 14.48 9.48 1.12
N GLY A 8 15.41 8.63 0.68
CA GLY A 8 16.26 7.81 1.53
C GLY A 8 15.56 6.61 2.17
N ALA A 9 14.56 6.02 1.50
CA ALA A 9 13.89 4.81 1.94
C ALA A 9 14.64 3.54 1.53
N THR A 10 14.23 2.39 2.07
CA THR A 10 14.41 1.11 1.37
C THR A 10 13.23 0.93 0.41
N VAL A 11 13.48 0.98 -0.90
CA VAL A 11 12.45 0.87 -1.93
C VAL A 11 12.51 -0.53 -2.55
N ILE A 12 11.42 -1.29 -2.43
CA ILE A 12 11.26 -2.61 -3.05
C ILE A 12 10.29 -2.43 -4.22
N THR A 13 10.77 -2.60 -5.45
CA THR A 13 10.00 -2.21 -6.64
C THR A 13 8.94 -3.24 -7.03
N LEU A 14 9.20 -4.52 -6.78
CA LEU A 14 8.44 -5.66 -7.32
C LEU A 14 8.33 -5.60 -8.86
N ASP A 15 9.33 -5.02 -9.54
CA ASP A 15 9.45 -5.11 -10.99
C ASP A 15 9.95 -6.51 -11.42
N GLY A 16 10.06 -6.73 -12.73
CA GLY A 16 10.48 -8.03 -13.28
C GLY A 16 11.86 -8.51 -12.81
N ASP A 17 12.70 -7.58 -12.36
CA ASP A 17 14.08 -7.84 -11.91
C ASP A 17 14.21 -7.86 -10.38
N ASN A 18 13.11 -7.61 -9.64
CA ASN A 18 13.06 -7.51 -8.18
C ASN A 18 14.07 -6.50 -7.60
N HIS A 19 14.17 -5.32 -8.18
CA HIS A 19 15.09 -4.29 -7.68
C HIS A 19 14.76 -3.87 -6.24
N ILE A 20 15.83 -3.67 -5.45
CA ILE A 20 15.78 -3.07 -4.11
C ILE A 20 16.81 -1.93 -4.05
N TYR A 21 16.35 -0.73 -3.71
CA TYR A 21 17.22 0.45 -3.53
C TYR A 21 17.28 0.84 -2.06
N SER A 22 18.48 0.90 -1.49
CA SER A 22 18.69 1.25 -0.08
C SER A 22 20.04 1.96 0.12
N PRO A 23 20.09 3.31 0.16
CA PRO A 23 18.95 4.22 0.09
C PRO A 23 18.39 4.36 -1.34
N GLY A 24 17.06 4.44 -1.43
CA GLY A 24 16.30 4.68 -2.65
C GLY A 24 15.34 5.86 -2.51
N ASP A 25 15.07 6.49 -3.64
CA ASP A 25 14.20 7.65 -3.74
C ASP A 25 13.07 7.41 -4.74
N ILE A 26 11.93 8.04 -4.50
CA ILE A 26 10.77 8.02 -5.39
C ILE A 26 10.34 9.46 -5.65
N ILE A 27 10.09 9.79 -6.92
CA ILE A 27 9.50 11.07 -7.30
C ILE A 27 8.15 10.84 -7.94
N CYS A 28 7.14 11.54 -7.43
CA CYS A 28 5.81 11.60 -8.02
C CYS A 28 5.54 12.99 -8.58
N GLU A 29 4.97 13.05 -9.78
CA GLU A 29 4.39 14.27 -10.34
C GLU A 29 2.89 14.04 -10.58
N GLY A 30 2.05 14.72 -9.81
CA GLY A 30 0.63 14.38 -9.73
C GLY A 30 0.43 12.94 -9.23
N ASN A 31 -0.23 12.11 -10.05
CA ASN A 31 -0.54 10.71 -9.73
C ASN A 31 0.42 9.70 -10.40
N CYS A 32 1.51 10.17 -10.99
CA CYS A 32 2.44 9.32 -11.73
C CYS A 32 3.80 9.27 -11.04
N LEU A 33 4.40 8.09 -10.97
CA LEU A 33 5.81 7.91 -10.61
C LEU A 33 6.67 8.32 -11.81
N ILE A 34 7.56 9.30 -11.62
CA ILE A 34 8.52 9.73 -12.65
C ILE A 34 9.96 9.31 -12.35
N TYR A 35 10.22 8.84 -11.13
CA TYR A 35 11.49 8.25 -10.73
C TYR A 35 11.27 7.23 -9.63
N VAL A 36 11.91 6.08 -9.76
CA VAL A 36 12.10 5.07 -8.72
C VAL A 36 13.52 4.55 -8.89
N GLY A 37 14.39 4.71 -7.91
CA GLY A 37 15.80 4.38 -8.11
C GLY A 37 16.68 4.61 -6.89
N PRO A 38 18.01 4.42 -7.06
CA PRO A 38 18.99 4.75 -6.03
C PRO A 38 18.89 6.21 -5.61
N SER A 39 19.25 6.49 -4.36
CA SER A 39 19.18 7.86 -3.84
C SER A 39 20.19 8.79 -4.51
N LYS A 40 19.80 10.05 -4.73
CA LYS A 40 20.60 11.07 -5.45
C LYS A 40 20.55 12.42 -4.73
N PRO A 41 21.54 13.30 -4.93
CA PRO A 41 21.48 14.66 -4.42
C PRO A 41 20.43 15.48 -5.20
N TRP A 42 19.24 15.62 -4.63
CA TRP A 42 18.14 16.39 -5.24
C TRP A 42 18.17 17.87 -4.86
N GLN A 43 17.70 18.72 -5.77
CA GLN A 43 17.43 20.13 -5.49
C GLN A 43 16.05 20.25 -4.85
N HIS A 44 16.03 20.35 -3.51
CA HIS A 44 14.81 20.28 -2.69
C HIS A 44 13.78 21.37 -3.00
N ASP A 45 14.21 22.53 -3.48
CA ASP A 45 13.37 23.64 -3.94
C ASP A 45 12.48 23.30 -5.15
N LYS A 46 12.78 22.20 -5.87
CA LYS A 46 11.95 21.70 -6.99
C LYS A 46 10.75 20.86 -6.56
N PHE A 47 10.61 20.57 -5.27
CA PHE A 47 9.55 19.71 -4.75
C PHE A 47 8.61 20.53 -3.87
N HIS A 48 7.32 20.28 -4.03
CA HIS A 48 6.29 20.90 -3.20
C HIS A 48 6.18 20.19 -1.84
N GLN A 49 6.57 18.92 -1.80
CA GLN A 49 6.59 18.10 -0.60
C GLN A 49 7.78 17.15 -0.63
N ILE A 50 8.44 17.01 0.52
CA ILE A 50 9.50 16.04 0.73
C ILE A 50 9.13 15.19 1.94
N VAL A 51 9.16 13.88 1.78
CA VAL A 51 8.86 12.90 2.83
C VAL A 51 10.13 12.11 3.11
N SER A 52 10.61 12.17 4.36
CA SER A 52 11.74 11.35 4.77
C SER A 52 11.34 9.87 4.86
N GLY A 53 12.03 9.07 4.05
CA GLY A 53 11.96 7.61 4.00
C GLY A 53 12.98 6.91 4.91
N LYS A 54 13.84 7.66 5.63
CA LYS A 54 14.89 7.09 6.48
C LYS A 54 14.32 6.05 7.45
N SER A 55 14.93 4.87 7.47
CA SER A 55 14.51 3.71 8.28
C SER A 55 13.08 3.23 8.02
N LYS A 56 12.52 3.52 6.83
CA LYS A 56 11.22 3.05 6.37
C LYS A 56 11.38 2.25 5.07
N VAL A 57 10.39 1.41 4.81
CA VAL A 57 10.28 0.64 3.56
C VAL A 57 9.14 1.21 2.73
N VAL A 58 9.36 1.35 1.42
CA VAL A 58 8.31 1.65 0.43
C VAL A 58 8.15 0.45 -0.49
N ILE A 59 6.90 0.02 -0.65
CA ILE A 59 6.44 -1.03 -1.56
C ILE A 59 5.28 -0.49 -2.40
N PRO A 60 4.96 -1.11 -3.55
CA PRO A 60 3.68 -0.91 -4.20
C PRO A 60 2.52 -1.09 -3.23
N GLY A 61 1.45 -0.32 -3.43
CA GLY A 61 0.23 -0.46 -2.63
C GLY A 61 -0.36 -1.87 -2.75
N LEU A 62 -0.78 -2.44 -1.63
CA LEU A 62 -1.40 -3.76 -1.62
C LEU A 62 -2.78 -3.71 -2.31
N VAL A 63 -3.03 -4.66 -3.20
CA VAL A 63 -4.31 -4.78 -3.92
C VAL A 63 -5.14 -5.89 -3.27
N ASN A 64 -6.24 -5.52 -2.62
CA ASN A 64 -7.20 -6.48 -2.07
C ASN A 64 -8.18 -6.91 -3.16
N THR A 65 -8.02 -8.14 -3.67
CA THR A 65 -8.78 -8.66 -4.83
C THR A 65 -10.16 -9.21 -4.48
N HIS A 66 -10.44 -9.44 -3.19
CA HIS A 66 -11.72 -10.01 -2.76
C HIS A 66 -12.02 -9.62 -1.31
N THR A 67 -13.11 -8.89 -1.10
CA THR A 67 -13.57 -8.52 0.24
C THR A 67 -15.07 -8.27 0.27
N HIS A 68 -15.72 -8.67 1.37
CA HIS A 68 -17.07 -8.27 1.71
C HIS A 68 -17.00 -7.11 2.71
N ALA A 69 -16.71 -5.90 2.23
CA ALA A 69 -16.34 -4.76 3.09
C ALA A 69 -17.37 -4.45 4.19
N ALA A 70 -18.67 -4.49 3.85
CA ALA A 70 -19.76 -4.20 4.78
C ALA A 70 -19.85 -5.20 5.95
N MET A 71 -19.43 -6.46 5.73
CA MET A 71 -19.41 -7.49 6.78
C MET A 71 -18.36 -7.23 7.87
N THR A 72 -17.60 -6.13 7.79
CA THR A 72 -16.77 -5.66 8.91
C THR A 72 -17.59 -5.44 10.19
N LEU A 73 -18.88 -5.11 10.06
CA LEU A 73 -19.81 -5.00 11.20
C LEU A 73 -20.06 -6.35 11.90
N PHE A 74 -19.80 -7.47 11.22
CA PHE A 74 -19.94 -8.83 11.73
C PHE A 74 -18.60 -9.46 12.10
N ARG A 75 -17.54 -8.65 12.23
CA ARG A 75 -16.20 -9.13 12.58
C ARG A 75 -16.28 -9.91 13.90
N SER A 76 -15.89 -11.18 13.84
CA SER A 76 -15.90 -12.11 14.98
C SER A 76 -17.30 -12.36 15.58
N TYR A 77 -18.36 -12.14 14.81
CA TYR A 77 -19.73 -12.43 15.25
C TYR A 77 -20.01 -13.94 15.37
N ALA A 78 -19.48 -14.72 14.42
CA ALA A 78 -19.64 -16.17 14.38
C ALA A 78 -18.38 -16.82 13.82
N ASP A 79 -17.59 -17.42 14.71
CA ASP A 79 -16.35 -18.13 14.40
C ASP A 79 -16.54 -19.65 14.65
N ASP A 80 -15.54 -20.47 14.28
CA ASP A 80 -15.46 -21.90 14.59
C ASP A 80 -16.61 -22.79 14.07
N LEU A 81 -17.22 -22.41 12.95
CA LEU A 81 -18.27 -23.18 12.27
C LEU A 81 -17.83 -23.64 10.87
N ALA A 82 -18.37 -24.76 10.42
CA ALA A 82 -18.27 -25.14 9.01
C ALA A 82 -18.99 -24.11 8.12
N LEU A 83 -18.53 -23.94 6.89
CA LEU A 83 -19.01 -22.90 5.96
C LEU A 83 -20.54 -22.87 5.81
N HIS A 84 -21.18 -24.03 5.62
CA HIS A 84 -22.64 -24.06 5.39
C HIS A 84 -23.46 -23.66 6.62
N PRO A 85 -23.22 -24.22 7.83
CA PRO A 85 -23.84 -23.73 9.06
C PRO A 85 -23.56 -22.23 9.31
N TRP A 86 -22.32 -21.79 9.09
CA TRP A 86 -21.94 -20.38 9.25
C TRP A 86 -22.77 -19.46 8.34
N LEU A 87 -22.92 -19.80 7.06
CA LEU A 87 -23.74 -19.04 6.12
C LEU A 87 -25.23 -19.05 6.51
N LYS A 88 -25.82 -20.24 6.65
CA LYS A 88 -27.27 -20.41 6.77
C LYS A 88 -27.83 -20.02 8.13
N GLU A 89 -27.11 -20.32 9.20
CA GLU A 89 -27.61 -20.20 10.57
C GLU A 89 -27.13 -18.92 11.25
N LYS A 90 -26.06 -18.29 10.76
CA LYS A 90 -25.47 -17.09 11.36
C LYS A 90 -25.49 -15.90 10.42
N ILE A 91 -24.83 -15.97 9.27
CA ILE A 91 -24.61 -14.79 8.43
C ILE A 91 -25.86 -14.34 7.67
N TRP A 92 -26.46 -15.21 6.86
CA TRP A 92 -27.64 -14.82 6.06
C TRP A 92 -28.81 -14.31 6.91
N PRO A 93 -29.12 -14.88 8.10
CA PRO A 93 -30.14 -14.32 8.97
C PRO A 93 -29.86 -12.89 9.45
N LEU A 94 -28.59 -12.48 9.59
CA LEU A 94 -28.22 -11.12 10.00
C LEU A 94 -28.12 -10.14 8.82
N GLU A 95 -27.94 -10.65 7.61
CA GLU A 95 -27.91 -9.85 6.38
C GLU A 95 -29.31 -9.57 5.81
N ALA A 96 -30.34 -10.26 6.30
CA ALA A 96 -31.72 -10.20 5.79
C ALA A 96 -32.49 -8.92 6.15
#